data_AF-A0A1M5V544-F1
#
_entry.id   AF-A0A1M5V544-F1
#
_cell.length_a   1.000
_cell.length_b   1.000
_cell.length_c   1.000
_cell.angle_alpha   90.00
_cell.angle_beta   90.00
_cell.angle_gamma   90.00
#
_symmetry.space_group_name_H-M   'P 1'
#
loop_
_entity.id
_entity.type
_entity.pdbx_description
1 polymer ?
#
loop_
_entity_poly.entity_id
_entity_poly.type
_entity_poly.pdbx_seq_one_letter_code
_entity_poly.pdbx_strand_id
1 'polypeptide(L)'
;MQILISSLRNYSINPNKLDLQFVMQRLAELSVAYYTEKAYPPKRKLKVMKELFTEALKIGFWPSVLQGEHNDNFKVKVDAYLVKVNKDVSKAADAMVKQSKYLIDRLCIK
;
A
#
# COMPACT_ATOMS: atom_id res chain seq x y z
N MET A 1 -6.79 0.32 9.16
CA MET A 1 -6.17 -1.01 9.34
C MET A 1 -7.16 -2.16 9.14
N GLN A 2 -8.31 -2.20 9.83
CA GLN A 2 -9.27 -3.32 9.72
C GLN A 2 -9.70 -3.67 8.29
N ILE A 3 -10.04 -2.69 7.47
CA ILE A 3 -10.41 -2.92 6.05
C ILE A 3 -9.30 -3.61 5.26
N LEU A 4 -8.03 -3.19 5.46
CA LEU A 4 -6.88 -3.79 4.77
C LEU A 4 -6.74 -5.27 5.14
N ILE A 5 -6.90 -5.60 6.43
CA ILE A 5 -6.83 -6.97 6.94
C ILE A 5 -7.98 -7.82 6.39
N SER A 6 -9.20 -7.28 6.38
CA SER A 6 -10.37 -7.99 5.85
C SER A 6 -10.23 -8.30 4.35
N SER A 7 -9.81 -7.32 3.55
CA SER A 7 -9.58 -7.54 2.11
C SER A 7 -8.43 -8.52 1.84
N LEU A 8 -7.34 -8.45 2.61
CA LEU A 8 -6.25 -9.43 2.52
C LEU A 8 -6.71 -10.85 2.90
N ARG A 9 -7.59 -10.98 3.89
CA ARG A 9 -8.19 -12.25 4.28
C ARG A 9 -9.04 -12.84 3.16
N ASN A 10 -9.93 -12.04 2.58
CA ASN A 10 -10.77 -12.49 1.48
C ASN A 10 -9.91 -12.90 0.27
N TYR A 11 -8.94 -12.07 -0.10
CA TYR A 11 -7.97 -12.40 -1.16
C TYR A 11 -7.19 -13.69 -0.87
N SER A 12 -6.77 -13.91 0.39
CA SER A 12 -6.03 -15.12 0.77
C SER A 12 -6.87 -16.40 0.72
N ILE A 13 -8.19 -16.30 0.87
CA ILE A 13 -9.13 -17.43 0.76
C ILE A 13 -9.50 -17.68 -0.70
N ASN A 14 -9.85 -16.60 -1.41
CA ASN A 14 -10.24 -16.63 -2.81
C ASN A 14 -9.55 -15.47 -3.57
N PRO A 15 -8.40 -15.75 -4.23
CA PRO A 15 -7.61 -14.73 -4.92
C PRO A 15 -8.36 -14.09 -6.08
N ASN A 16 -9.12 -13.04 -5.80
CA ASN A 16 -9.84 -12.27 -6.80
C ASN A 16 -9.27 -10.85 -6.93
N LYS A 17 -9.45 -10.28 -8.12
CA LYS A 17 -8.91 -8.96 -8.44
C LYS A 17 -9.55 -7.86 -7.60
N LEU A 18 -10.83 -7.99 -7.24
CA LEU A 18 -11.57 -6.95 -6.50
C LEU A 18 -11.00 -6.72 -5.09
N ASP A 19 -10.77 -7.79 -4.33
CA ASP A 19 -10.15 -7.69 -3.01
C ASP A 19 -8.75 -7.07 -3.10
N LEU A 20 -7.98 -7.42 -4.11
CA LEU A 20 -6.65 -6.84 -4.33
C LEU A 20 -6.71 -5.33 -4.61
N GLN A 21 -7.72 -4.86 -5.36
CA GLN A 21 -7.97 -3.43 -5.55
C GLN A 21 -8.29 -2.73 -4.21
N PHE A 22 -9.12 -3.34 -3.36
CA PHE A 22 -9.42 -2.80 -2.03
C PHE A 22 -8.20 -2.77 -1.10
N VAL A 23 -7.36 -3.81 -1.13
CA VAL A 23 -6.08 -3.85 -0.40
C VAL A 23 -5.22 -2.66 -0.82
N MET A 24 -5.09 -2.42 -2.12
CA MET A 24 -4.26 -1.33 -2.62
C MET A 24 -4.81 0.04 -2.27
N GLN A 25 -6.10 0.27 -2.55
CA GLN A 25 -6.78 1.52 -2.26
C GLN A 25 -6.63 1.86 -0.77
N ARG A 26 -6.86 0.87 0.10
CA ARG A 26 -6.72 1.08 1.54
C ARG A 26 -5.29 1.36 1.97
N LEU A 27 -4.29 0.73 1.36
CA LEU A 27 -2.88 1.03 1.63
C LEU A 27 -2.52 2.47 1.22
N ALA A 28 -3.04 2.94 0.09
CA ALA A 28 -2.88 4.31 -0.38
C ALA A 28 -3.48 5.35 0.55
N GLU A 29 -4.71 5.13 1.01
CA GLU A 29 -5.36 6.00 2.00
C GLU A 29 -4.56 6.09 3.30
N LEU A 30 -4.07 4.94 3.80
CA LEU A 30 -3.24 4.90 5.02
C LEU A 30 -1.91 5.62 4.84
N SER A 31 -1.33 5.56 3.64
CA SER A 31 -0.10 6.27 3.27
C SER A 31 -0.31 7.79 3.28
N VAL A 32 -1.44 8.26 2.72
CA VAL A 32 -1.84 9.68 2.74
C VAL A 32 -2.13 10.15 4.17
N ALA A 33 -2.83 9.34 4.96
CA ALA A 33 -3.13 9.65 6.35
C ALA A 33 -1.84 9.82 7.15
N TYR A 34 -0.90 8.88 7.02
CA TYR A 34 0.40 8.95 7.70
C TYR A 34 1.23 10.18 7.29
N TYR A 35 1.29 10.49 6.00
CA TYR A 35 1.96 11.71 5.53
C TYR A 35 1.40 12.97 6.20
N THR A 36 0.07 13.02 6.34
CA THR A 36 -0.65 14.15 6.93
C THR A 36 -0.44 14.22 8.45
N GLU A 37 -0.47 13.07 9.14
CA GLU A 37 -0.19 12.95 10.58
C GLU A 37 1.23 13.42 10.94
N LYS A 38 2.21 13.16 10.07
CA LYS A 38 3.59 13.63 10.23
C LYS A 38 3.78 15.13 9.98
N ALA A 39 2.73 15.87 9.62
CA ALA A 39 2.78 17.28 9.29
C ALA A 39 3.81 17.63 8.19
N TYR A 40 4.06 16.70 7.25
CA TYR A 40 4.95 16.98 6.13
C TYR A 40 4.34 18.04 5.17
N PRO A 41 5.18 18.80 4.45
CA PRO A 41 4.71 19.91 3.62
C PRO A 41 3.61 19.49 2.61
N PRO A 42 2.40 20.07 2.62
CA PRO A 42 1.31 19.62 1.76
C PRO A 42 1.62 19.71 0.27
N LYS A 43 2.40 20.71 -0.14
CA LYS A 43 2.82 20.92 -1.54
C LYS A 43 3.65 19.76 -2.11
N ARG A 44 4.30 18.96 -1.26
CA ARG A 44 5.09 17.77 -1.66
C ARG A 44 4.28 16.48 -1.65
N LYS A 45 3.07 16.46 -1.08
CA LYS A 45 2.26 15.24 -0.89
C LYS A 45 2.06 14.46 -2.18
N LEU A 46 1.65 15.14 -3.25
CA LEU A 46 1.40 14.49 -4.54
C LEU A 46 2.67 13.87 -5.13
N LYS A 47 3.80 14.59 -5.05
CA LYS A 47 5.11 14.11 -5.50
C LYS A 47 5.55 12.88 -4.72
N VAL A 48 5.47 12.92 -3.39
CA VAL A 48 5.87 11.80 -2.51
C VAL A 48 4.98 10.58 -2.73
N MET A 49 3.67 10.74 -2.86
CA MET A 49 2.77 9.60 -3.16
C MET A 49 3.06 9.00 -4.54
N LYS A 50 3.32 9.85 -5.55
CA LYS A 50 3.75 9.38 -6.87
C LYS A 50 5.03 8.56 -6.75
N GLU A 51 6.11 9.11 -6.20
CA GLU A 51 7.39 8.41 -6.04
C GLU A 51 7.26 7.11 -5.22
N LEU A 52 6.47 7.12 -4.14
CA LEU A 52 6.19 5.92 -3.35
C LEU A 52 5.62 4.79 -4.21
N PHE A 53 4.55 5.07 -4.97
CA PHE A 53 3.81 4.03 -5.69
C PHE A 53 4.41 3.67 -7.05
N THR A 54 4.93 4.65 -7.78
CA THR A 54 5.52 4.42 -9.12
C THR A 54 6.95 3.94 -9.06
N GLU A 55 7.77 4.49 -8.15
CA GLU A 55 9.23 4.26 -8.16
C GLU A 55 9.67 3.27 -7.09
N ALA A 56 9.28 3.52 -5.83
CA ALA A 56 9.73 2.68 -4.71
C ALA A 56 8.99 1.33 -4.68
N LEU A 57 7.66 1.38 -4.77
CA LEU A 57 6.83 0.19 -4.75
C LEU A 57 6.64 -0.40 -6.15
N LYS A 58 6.68 0.39 -7.23
CA LYS A 58 6.50 -0.06 -8.62
C LYS A 58 5.16 -0.76 -8.89
N ILE A 59 4.07 -0.26 -8.30
CA ILE A 59 2.75 -0.93 -8.29
C ILE A 59 1.70 -0.26 -9.19
N GLY A 60 1.90 1.00 -9.56
CA GLY A 60 0.94 1.74 -10.36
C GLY A 60 1.19 3.24 -10.36
N PHE A 61 0.46 3.95 -11.21
CA PHE A 61 0.50 5.41 -11.26
C PHE A 61 -0.37 6.02 -10.17
N TRP A 62 0.12 7.07 -9.53
CA TRP A 62 -0.68 7.91 -8.65
C TRP A 62 -1.37 9.02 -9.46
N PRO A 63 -2.71 9.18 -9.46
CA PRO A 63 -3.67 8.78 -8.42
C PRO A 63 -4.53 7.53 -8.73
N SER A 64 -4.33 6.83 -9.85
CA SER A 64 -5.05 5.59 -10.20
C SER A 64 -5.07 4.57 -9.05
N VAL A 65 -3.98 4.49 -8.28
CA VAL A 65 -3.89 3.67 -7.06
C VAL A 65 -5.00 4.00 -6.03
N LEU A 66 -5.39 5.27 -5.87
CA LEU A 66 -6.52 5.66 -4.98
C LEU A 66 -7.87 5.14 -5.47
N GLN A 67 -7.99 4.84 -6.76
CA GLN A 67 -9.19 4.28 -7.37
C GLN A 67 -9.14 2.74 -7.40
N GLY A 68 -8.10 2.13 -6.84
CA GLY A 68 -7.91 0.68 -6.83
C GLY A 68 -7.22 0.14 -8.10
N GLU A 69 -6.84 0.98 -9.05
CA GLU A 69 -6.21 0.55 -10.30
C GLU A 69 -4.72 0.21 -10.14
N HIS A 70 -4.36 -1.05 -10.40
CA HIS A 70 -2.99 -1.55 -10.28
C HIS A 70 -2.57 -2.42 -11.45
N ASN A 71 -1.26 -2.60 -11.59
CA ASN A 71 -0.67 -3.60 -12.47
C ASN A 71 -0.38 -4.92 -11.73
N ASP A 72 0.12 -5.93 -12.45
CA ASP A 72 0.39 -7.27 -11.89
C ASP A 72 1.46 -7.27 -10.79
N ASN A 73 2.33 -6.25 -10.75
CA ASN A 73 3.40 -6.13 -9.76
C ASN A 73 2.86 -5.99 -8.33
N PHE A 74 1.67 -5.40 -8.15
CA PHE A 74 1.07 -5.29 -6.82
C PHE A 74 0.67 -6.67 -6.28
N LYS A 75 0.07 -7.51 -7.12
CA LYS A 75 -0.30 -8.89 -6.78
C LYS A 75 0.91 -9.68 -6.28
N VAL A 76 2.00 -9.66 -7.05
CA VAL A 76 3.25 -10.38 -6.71
C VAL A 76 3.79 -9.93 -5.34
N LYS A 77 3.73 -8.63 -5.04
CA LYS A 77 4.17 -8.11 -3.74
C LYS A 77 3.26 -8.55 -2.60
N VAL A 78 1.94 -8.50 -2.78
CA VAL A 78 0.98 -8.99 -1.77
C VAL A 78 1.21 -10.48 -1.51
N ASP A 79 1.36 -11.29 -2.57
CA ASP A 79 1.64 -12.72 -2.44
C ASP A 79 2.95 -12.96 -1.69
N ALA A 80 4.01 -12.20 -1.99
CA ALA A 80 5.30 -12.29 -1.29
C ALA A 80 5.20 -11.89 0.19
N TYR A 81 4.43 -10.84 0.52
CA TYR A 81 4.17 -10.45 1.91
C TYR A 81 3.47 -11.57 2.68
N LEU A 82 2.42 -12.14 2.10
CA LEU A 82 1.66 -13.23 2.71
C LEU A 82 2.54 -14.47 2.91
N VAL A 83 3.38 -14.84 1.93
CA VAL A 83 4.31 -15.98 2.05
C VAL A 83 5.34 -15.74 3.16
N LYS A 84 5.94 -14.54 3.22
CA LYS A 84 6.97 -14.19 4.21
C LYS A 84 6.50 -14.35 5.66
N VAL A 85 5.21 -14.19 5.92
CA VAL A 85 4.61 -14.27 7.27
C VAL A 85 3.70 -15.49 7.46
N ASN A 86 3.91 -16.56 6.69
CA ASN A 86 3.13 -17.81 6.79
C ASN A 86 1.61 -17.59 6.67
N LYS A 87 1.20 -16.76 5.72
CA LYS A 87 -0.20 -16.39 5.44
C LYS A 87 -0.94 -15.69 6.60
N ASP A 88 -0.22 -15.21 7.61
CA ASP A 88 -0.79 -14.34 8.65
C ASP A 88 -1.15 -12.96 8.06
N VAL A 89 -2.43 -12.77 7.78
CA VAL A 89 -2.95 -11.56 7.12
C VAL A 89 -2.74 -10.29 7.94
N SER A 90 -2.77 -10.39 9.28
CA SER A 90 -2.56 -9.23 10.16
C SER A 90 -1.09 -8.80 10.09
N LYS A 91 -0.16 -9.76 10.19
CA LYS A 91 1.28 -9.46 10.03
C LYS A 91 1.61 -8.96 8.64
N ALA A 92 0.96 -9.47 7.60
CA ALA A 92 1.15 -9.00 6.23
C ALA A 92 0.68 -7.55 6.08
N ALA A 93 -0.51 -7.21 6.58
CA ALA A 93 -1.04 -5.85 6.59
C ALA A 93 -0.10 -4.88 7.31
N ASP A 94 0.36 -5.26 8.51
CA ASP A 94 1.30 -4.46 9.30
C ASP A 94 2.63 -4.26 8.57
N ALA A 95 3.17 -5.30 7.93
CA ALA A 95 4.41 -5.22 7.18
C ALA A 95 4.30 -4.30 5.96
N MET A 96 3.17 -4.35 5.23
CA MET A 96 2.90 -3.47 4.09
C MET A 96 2.79 -2.01 4.52
N VAL A 97 2.06 -1.73 5.60
CA VAL A 97 1.93 -0.37 6.14
C VAL A 97 3.26 0.12 6.67
N LYS A 98 4.02 -0.70 7.40
CA LYS A 98 5.35 -0.34 7.92
C LYS A 98 6.32 -0.01 6.80
N GLN A 99 6.33 -0.79 5.72
CA GLN A 99 7.16 -0.48 4.55
C GLN A 99 6.77 0.87 3.93
N SER A 100 5.47 1.11 3.75
CA SER A 100 4.98 2.37 3.14
C SER A 100 5.38 3.58 3.99
N LYS A 101 5.19 3.50 5.32
CA LYS A 101 5.59 4.55 6.27
C LYS A 101 7.09 4.84 6.21
N TYR A 102 7.92 3.80 6.27
CA TYR A 102 9.37 3.93 6.17
C TYR A 102 9.81 4.61 4.88
N LEU A 103 9.20 4.25 3.75
CA LEU A 103 9.51 4.85 2.46
C LEU A 103 9.07 6.31 2.39
N ILE A 104 7.88 6.65 2.90
CA ILE A 104 7.41 8.05 2.99
C ILE A 104 8.41 8.91 3.76
N ASP A 105 8.83 8.45 4.95
CA ASP A 105 9.77 9.20 5.77
C ASP A 105 11.08 9.44 5.01
N ARG A 106 11.60 8.43 4.30
CA ARG A 106 12.81 8.57 3.47
C ARG A 106 12.64 9.52 2.29
N LEU A 107 11.47 9.58 1.68
CA LEU A 107 11.19 10.47 0.54
C LEU A 107 10.99 11.93 0.99
N CYS A 108 10.54 12.15 2.23
CA CYS A 108 10.34 13.48 2.79
C CYS A 108 11.61 14.12 3.35
N ILE A 109 12.60 13.31 3.78
CA ILE A 109 13.88 13.78 4.33
C ILE A 109 14.88 14.16 3.22
N LYS A 110 14.65 13.71 1.97
CA LYS A 110 15.43 14.10 0.79
C LYS A 110 15.01 15.46 0.22
#